data_AF-A0A6J8B0I6-F1
#
_entry.id   AF-A0A6J8B0I6-F1
#
_cell.length_a   1.000
_cell.length_b   1.000
_cell.length_c   1.000
_cell.angle_alpha   90.00
_cell.angle_beta   90.00
_cell.angle_gamma   90.00
#
_symmetry.space_group_name_H-M   'P 1'
#
loop_
_entity.id
_entity.type
_entity.pdbx_description
1 polymer ?
#
loop_
_entity_poly.entity_id
_entity_poly.type
_entity_poly.pdbx_seq_one_letter_code
_entity_poly.pdbx_strand_id
1 'polypeptide(L)'
;MEDPEFIMALVVAQYVLSFLKPLTLSLQTVDCDMLVAFDEARNLLRTLKSIRSEEAFSKLFERARVLADVVEIILQPRRRVGRQIHRDNPNVDSAEQLWRVSIFYAFLDHVCTELERRFLQEQRQMMMGQYLLPEKFDYLTDKCIDAIKEAYNPDSPDNENWQQEILRWKTKFTDKESVPNSLQQALVYAHQDFYPNQLVNDLTFAF
;
A
#
# COMPACT_ATOMS: atom_id res chain seq x y z
N MET A 1 21.21 -20.11 -18.60
CA MET A 1 20.22 -19.07 -18.24
C MET A 1 20.20 -18.11 -19.43
N GLU A 2 19.59 -18.54 -20.54
CA GLU A 2 19.58 -17.82 -21.82
C GLU A 2 18.14 -17.47 -22.15
N ASP A 3 17.54 -16.54 -21.40
CA ASP A 3 16.12 -16.24 -21.56
C ASP A 3 15.89 -14.73 -21.73
N PRO A 4 15.55 -14.26 -22.94
CA PRO A 4 15.28 -12.84 -23.19
C PRO A 4 14.09 -12.32 -22.38
N GLU A 5 13.15 -13.21 -22.01
CA GLU A 5 12.06 -12.91 -21.10
C GLU A 5 12.56 -12.56 -19.69
N PHE A 6 13.56 -13.30 -19.17
CA PHE A 6 14.18 -12.99 -17.89
C PHE A 6 14.85 -11.61 -17.88
N ILE A 7 15.57 -11.25 -18.94
CA ILE A 7 16.21 -9.93 -19.06
C ILE A 7 15.15 -8.83 -19.02
N MET A 8 14.09 -8.97 -19.81
CA MET A 8 12.99 -8.00 -19.83
C MET A 8 12.30 -7.91 -18.48
N ALA A 9 11.97 -9.05 -17.87
CA ALA A 9 11.33 -9.11 -16.56
C ALA A 9 12.20 -8.46 -15.48
N LEU A 10 13.51 -8.71 -15.49
CA LEU A 10 14.45 -8.13 -14.54
C LEU A 10 14.52 -6.60 -14.65
N VAL A 11 14.67 -6.07 -15.87
CA VAL A 11 14.75 -4.62 -16.11
C VAL A 11 13.46 -3.93 -15.70
N VAL A 12 12.30 -4.50 -16.07
CA VAL A 12 10.98 -3.98 -15.72
C VAL A 12 10.76 -4.06 -14.20
N ALA A 13 11.01 -5.21 -13.59
CA ALA A 13 10.83 -5.42 -12.16
C ALA A 13 11.70 -4.46 -11.36
N GLN A 14 12.98 -4.33 -11.69
CA GLN A 14 13.87 -3.39 -11.02
C GLN A 14 13.36 -1.96 -11.13
N TYR A 15 12.89 -1.55 -12.30
CA TYR A 15 12.36 -0.21 -12.50
C TYR A 15 11.12 0.05 -11.64
N VAL A 16 10.09 -0.79 -11.74
CA VAL A 16 8.84 -0.60 -10.99
C VAL A 16 9.04 -0.76 -9.48
N LEU A 17 9.79 -1.76 -9.03
CA LEU A 17 10.06 -2.00 -7.60
C LEU A 17 10.89 -0.87 -6.97
N SER A 18 11.69 -0.14 -7.75
CA SER A 18 12.43 1.02 -7.24
C SER A 18 11.51 2.13 -6.74
N PHE A 19 10.33 2.30 -7.33
CA PHE A 19 9.31 3.24 -6.86
C PHE A 19 8.61 2.76 -5.58
N LEU A 20 8.47 1.44 -5.41
CA LEU A 20 7.86 0.83 -4.22
C LEU A 20 8.76 0.88 -2.99
N LYS A 21 10.09 0.88 -3.20
CA LYS A 21 11.09 0.75 -2.14
C LYS A 21 10.88 1.72 -0.94
N PRO A 22 10.68 3.03 -1.13
CA PRO A 22 10.51 3.95 0.01
C PRO A 22 9.27 3.61 0.84
N LEU A 23 8.15 3.32 0.18
CA LEU A 23 6.91 2.93 0.85
C LEU A 23 7.08 1.62 1.62
N THR A 24 7.69 0.61 0.99
CA THR A 24 7.90 -0.69 1.66
C THR A 24 8.80 -0.59 2.88
N LEU A 25 9.80 0.29 2.85
CA LEU A 25 10.68 0.51 4.01
C LEU A 25 9.95 1.28 5.11
N SER A 26 9.17 2.30 4.75
CA SER A 26 8.34 3.07 5.70
C SER A 26 7.36 2.16 6.44
N LEU A 27 6.64 1.29 5.71
CA LEU A 27 5.68 0.33 6.29
C LEU A 27 6.32 -0.72 7.21
N GLN A 28 7.64 -0.89 7.14
CA GLN A 28 8.38 -1.86 7.95
C GLN A 28 9.01 -1.22 9.20
N THR A 29 8.88 0.09 9.40
CA THR A 29 9.38 0.74 10.62
C THR A 29 8.44 0.51 11.80
N VAL A 30 8.99 0.49 13.02
CA VAL A 30 8.24 0.27 14.26
C VAL A 30 7.30 1.44 14.56
N ASP A 31 7.68 2.63 14.11
CA ASP A 31 7.01 3.91 14.31
C ASP A 31 6.25 4.38 13.05
N CYS A 32 5.94 3.46 12.13
CA CYS A 32 5.27 3.79 10.88
C CYS A 32 3.98 4.58 11.13
N ASP A 33 3.93 5.82 10.62
CA ASP A 33 2.69 6.57 10.59
C ASP A 33 1.79 6.05 9.46
N MET A 34 0.74 5.33 9.82
CA MET A 34 -0.13 4.65 8.86
C MET A 34 -0.86 5.63 7.93
N LEU A 35 -1.19 6.85 8.38
CA LEU A 35 -1.84 7.84 7.53
C LEU A 35 -0.87 8.46 6.52
N VAL A 36 0.36 8.76 6.95
CA VAL A 36 1.41 9.21 6.02
C VAL A 36 1.71 8.12 5.00
N ALA A 37 1.89 6.87 5.45
CA ALA A 37 2.12 5.75 4.55
C ALA A 37 0.95 5.52 3.59
N PHE A 38 -0.29 5.71 4.04
CA PHE A 38 -1.48 5.64 3.20
C PHE A 38 -1.47 6.73 2.12
N ASP A 39 -1.24 7.99 2.50
CA ASP A 39 -1.21 9.12 1.57
C ASP A 39 -0.05 8.97 0.55
N GLU A 40 1.11 8.49 0.99
CA GLU A 40 2.24 8.15 0.12
C GLU A 40 1.93 6.98 -0.83
N ALA A 41 1.20 5.95 -0.38
CA ALA A 41 0.75 4.87 -1.26
C ALA A 41 -0.19 5.39 -2.36
N ARG A 42 -1.07 6.35 -2.06
CA ARG A 42 -1.95 6.98 -3.05
C ARG A 42 -1.15 7.84 -4.04
N ASN A 43 -0.13 8.55 -3.58
CA ASN A 43 0.78 9.29 -4.46
C ASN A 43 1.54 8.33 -5.38
N LEU A 44 2.11 7.26 -4.83
CA LEU A 44 2.79 6.23 -5.59
C LEU A 44 1.89 5.60 -6.65
N LEU A 45 0.62 5.30 -6.32
CA LEU A 45 -0.34 4.77 -7.28
C LEU A 45 -0.53 5.72 -8.48
N ARG A 46 -0.63 7.04 -8.24
CA ARG A 46 -0.71 8.04 -9.31
C ARG A 46 0.57 8.06 -10.15
N THR A 47 1.73 8.00 -9.51
CA THR A 47 3.03 7.94 -10.19
C THR A 47 3.14 6.70 -11.07
N LEU A 48 2.77 5.52 -10.56
CA LEU A 48 2.80 4.27 -11.32
C LEU A 48 1.82 4.29 -12.50
N LYS A 49 0.62 4.84 -12.33
CA LYS A 49 -0.32 5.05 -13.44
C LYS A 49 0.25 5.98 -14.51
N SER A 50 1.04 7.00 -14.12
CA SER A 50 1.64 7.96 -15.06
C SER A 50 2.82 7.40 -15.88
N ILE A 51 3.60 6.46 -15.32
CA ILE A 51 4.73 5.84 -16.05
C ILE A 51 4.27 4.74 -17.01
N ARG A 52 2.97 4.41 -17.04
CA ARG A 52 2.37 3.47 -17.98
C ARG A 52 2.28 4.06 -19.39
N SER A 53 3.43 4.33 -20.00
CA SER A 53 3.54 4.99 -21.29
C SER A 53 4.53 4.29 -22.23
N GLU A 54 4.45 4.62 -23.52
CA GLU A 54 5.39 4.11 -24.52
C GLU A 54 6.80 4.66 -24.30
N GLU A 55 6.90 5.94 -23.96
CA GLU A 55 8.15 6.66 -23.74
C GLU A 55 8.92 6.09 -22.54
N ALA A 56 8.21 5.73 -21.47
CA ALA A 56 8.80 5.06 -20.32
C ALA A 56 9.33 3.68 -20.71
N PHE A 57 8.55 2.91 -21.46
CA PHE A 57 8.93 1.57 -21.88
C PHE A 57 10.12 1.56 -22.84
N SER A 58 10.17 2.45 -23.84
CA SER A 58 11.25 2.46 -24.82
C SER A 58 12.63 2.65 -24.16
N LYS A 59 12.72 3.45 -23.10
CA LYS A 59 13.95 3.59 -22.30
C LYS A 59 14.36 2.28 -21.62
N LEU A 60 13.38 1.53 -21.10
CA LEU A 60 13.62 0.22 -20.49
C LEU A 60 14.00 -0.83 -21.54
N PHE A 61 13.40 -0.77 -22.72
CA PHE A 61 13.71 -1.67 -23.82
C PHE A 61 15.15 -1.49 -24.30
N GLU A 62 15.61 -0.24 -24.49
CA GLU A 62 17.00 0.03 -24.84
C GLU A 62 17.97 -0.45 -23.74
N ARG A 63 17.63 -0.24 -22.46
CA ARG A 63 18.42 -0.78 -21.36
C ARG A 63 18.51 -2.31 -21.38
N ALA A 64 17.40 -2.97 -21.70
CA ALA A 64 17.37 -4.43 -21.85
C ALA A 64 18.17 -4.91 -23.07
N ARG A 65 18.16 -4.17 -24.18
CA ARG A 65 19.00 -4.47 -25.36
C ARG A 65 20.48 -4.40 -25.02
N VAL A 66 20.92 -3.33 -24.33
CA VAL A 66 22.31 -3.20 -23.88
C VAL A 66 22.69 -4.35 -22.96
N LEU A 67 21.83 -4.71 -22.01
CA LEU A 67 22.10 -5.82 -21.10
C LEU A 67 22.17 -7.16 -21.85
N ALA A 68 21.30 -7.37 -22.83
CA ALA A 68 21.27 -8.58 -23.65
C ALA A 68 22.52 -8.72 -24.52
N ASP A 69 23.02 -7.62 -25.09
CA ASP A 69 24.26 -7.60 -25.87
C ASP A 69 25.48 -8.01 -25.03
N VAL A 70 25.57 -7.52 -23.78
CA VAL A 70 26.65 -7.87 -22.84
C VAL A 70 26.70 -9.36 -22.53
N VAL A 71 25.54 -10.03 -22.51
CA VAL A 71 25.43 -11.47 -22.23
C VAL A 71 25.23 -12.30 -23.51
N GLU A 72 25.40 -11.68 -24.68
CA GLU A 72 25.29 -12.30 -26.01
C GLU A 72 23.93 -13.00 -26.26
N ILE A 73 22.84 -12.44 -25.70
CA ILE A 73 21.47 -12.94 -25.87
C ILE A 73 20.71 -12.07 -26.87
N ILE A 74 20.04 -12.70 -27.83
CA ILE A 74 19.14 -12.01 -28.76
C ILE A 74 17.84 -11.67 -28.02
N LEU A 75 17.53 -10.38 -27.89
CA LEU A 75 16.31 -9.86 -27.25
C LEU A 75 15.08 -10.00 -28.14
N GLN A 76 14.75 -11.22 -28.53
CA GLN A 76 13.54 -11.54 -29.28
C GLN A 76 12.55 -12.31 -28.39
N PRO A 77 11.25 -11.98 -28.46
CA PRO A 77 10.22 -12.78 -27.83
C PRO A 77 10.26 -14.20 -28.40
N ARG A 78 10.15 -15.22 -27.53
CA ARG A 78 9.91 -16.59 -27.99
C ARG A 78 8.63 -16.56 -28.84
N ARG A 79 8.70 -17.06 -30.07
CA ARG A 79 7.53 -17.18 -30.94
C ARG A 79 6.47 -17.97 -30.18
N ARG A 80 5.27 -17.40 -29.97
CA ARG A 80 4.11 -18.16 -29.49
C ARG A 80 3.74 -19.16 -30.58
N VAL A 81 4.25 -20.39 -30.48
CA VAL A 81 3.77 -21.50 -31.31
C VAL A 81 2.43 -21.94 -30.71
N GLY A 82 1.37 -21.86 -31.50
CA GLY A 82 0.05 -22.36 -31.14
C GLY A 82 -0.93 -21.27 -30.73
N ARG A 83 -1.99 -21.15 -31.52
CA ARG A 83 -3.21 -20.35 -31.32
C ARG A 83 -3.65 -20.40 -29.84
N GLN A 84 -3.41 -19.34 -29.07
CA GLN A 84 -4.01 -19.20 -27.74
C GLN A 84 -5.49 -18.85 -27.94
N ILE A 85 -6.38 -19.81 -27.69
CA ILE A 85 -7.84 -19.67 -27.90
C ILE A 85 -8.50 -18.84 -26.79
N HIS A 86 -7.80 -18.61 -25.67
CA HIS A 86 -8.37 -18.07 -24.42
C HIS A 86 -7.79 -16.72 -23.96
N ARG A 87 -6.86 -16.12 -24.71
CA ARG A 87 -6.34 -14.78 -24.44
C ARG A 87 -6.49 -13.94 -25.70
N ASP A 88 -6.95 -12.69 -25.54
CA ASP A 88 -6.87 -11.71 -26.61
C ASP A 88 -5.43 -11.65 -27.13
N ASN A 89 -5.28 -11.84 -28.44
CA ASN A 89 -4.00 -11.77 -29.11
C ASN A 89 -3.88 -10.35 -29.67
N PRO A 90 -3.18 -9.42 -28.98
CA PRO A 90 -3.04 -8.07 -29.51
C PRO A 90 -2.37 -8.12 -30.89
N ASN A 91 -2.84 -7.30 -31.84
CA ASN A 91 -2.11 -7.05 -33.09
C ASN A 91 -0.88 -6.23 -32.70
N VAL A 92 0.28 -6.88 -32.71
CA VAL A 92 1.55 -6.29 -32.31
C VAL A 92 2.48 -6.28 -33.52
N ASP A 93 2.96 -5.11 -33.92
CA ASP A 93 3.77 -4.89 -35.12
C ASP A 93 5.29 -5.02 -34.85
N SER A 94 5.72 -5.08 -33.57
CA SER A 94 7.13 -5.22 -33.20
C SER A 94 7.38 -6.01 -31.90
N ALA A 95 8.60 -6.54 -31.75
CA ALA A 95 9.05 -7.19 -30.51
C ALA A 95 8.92 -6.28 -29.29
N GLU A 96 9.22 -4.98 -29.46
CA GLU A 96 9.12 -3.97 -28.41
C GLU A 96 7.67 -3.81 -27.93
N GLN A 97 6.72 -3.67 -28.85
CA GLN A 97 5.30 -3.57 -28.49
C GLN A 97 4.82 -4.85 -27.78
N LEU A 98 5.32 -6.04 -28.15
CA LEU A 98 4.92 -7.29 -27.51
C LEU A 98 5.35 -7.29 -26.04
N TRP A 99 6.62 -6.99 -25.79
CA TRP A 99 7.17 -6.92 -24.44
C TRP A 99 6.51 -5.82 -23.59
N ARG A 100 6.17 -4.68 -24.22
CA ARG A 100 5.45 -3.58 -23.56
C ARG A 100 4.13 -4.07 -22.99
N VAL A 101 3.32 -4.75 -23.82
CA VAL A 101 2.00 -5.22 -23.41
C VAL A 101 2.10 -6.43 -22.48
N SER A 102 2.94 -7.41 -22.79
CA SER A 102 2.96 -8.69 -22.08
C SER A 102 3.73 -8.67 -20.77
N ILE A 103 4.72 -7.79 -20.60
CA ILE A 103 5.52 -7.69 -19.38
C ILE A 103 5.29 -6.36 -18.68
N PHE A 104 5.59 -5.23 -19.35
CA PHE A 104 5.61 -3.94 -18.65
C PHE A 104 4.23 -3.51 -18.18
N TYR A 105 3.25 -3.44 -19.08
CA TYR A 105 1.88 -3.07 -18.74
C TYR A 105 1.26 -4.11 -17.82
N ALA A 106 1.40 -5.40 -18.12
CA ALA A 106 0.86 -6.47 -17.28
C ALA A 106 1.37 -6.40 -15.82
N PHE A 107 2.68 -6.19 -15.63
CA PHE A 107 3.26 -6.08 -14.29
C PHE A 107 2.85 -4.80 -13.58
N LEU A 108 2.90 -3.66 -14.28
CA LEU A 108 2.53 -2.37 -13.71
C LEU A 108 1.05 -2.30 -13.33
N ASP A 109 0.17 -2.83 -14.18
CA ASP A 109 -1.27 -2.92 -13.92
C ASP A 109 -1.53 -3.81 -12.70
N HIS A 110 -0.84 -4.96 -12.58
CA HIS A 110 -0.94 -5.82 -11.41
C HIS A 110 -0.49 -5.12 -10.12
N VAL A 111 0.66 -4.43 -10.14
CA VAL A 111 1.16 -3.66 -8.98
C VAL A 111 0.18 -2.55 -8.59
N CYS A 112 -0.38 -1.84 -9.58
CA CYS A 112 -1.39 -0.82 -9.33
C CYS A 112 -2.63 -1.41 -8.67
N THR A 113 -3.14 -2.55 -9.17
CA THR A 113 -4.28 -3.25 -8.59
C THR A 113 -4.01 -3.67 -7.14
N GLU A 114 -2.83 -4.22 -6.84
CA GLU A 114 -2.49 -4.63 -5.47
C GLU A 114 -2.34 -3.44 -4.52
N LEU A 115 -1.74 -2.33 -4.96
CA LEU A 115 -1.68 -1.10 -4.16
C LEU A 115 -3.08 -0.52 -3.92
N GLU A 116 -3.92 -0.46 -4.95
CA GLU A 116 -5.28 0.07 -4.84
C GLU A 116 -6.15 -0.79 -3.91
N ARG A 117 -5.99 -2.12 -3.96
CA ARG A 117 -6.67 -3.07 -3.06
C ARG A 117 -6.25 -2.92 -1.60
N ARG A 118 -4.97 -2.63 -1.33
CA ARG A 118 -4.42 -2.52 0.03
C ARG A 118 -4.61 -1.13 0.66
N PHE A 119 -4.74 -0.10 -0.17
CA PHE A 119 -4.91 1.30 0.25
C PHE A 119 -6.19 1.88 -0.35
N LEU A 120 -7.31 1.21 -0.06
CA LEU A 120 -8.65 1.66 -0.46
C LEU A 120 -8.98 2.96 0.25
N GLN A 121 -9.53 3.94 -0.49
CA GLN A 121 -9.79 5.28 0.05
C GLN A 121 -10.72 5.24 1.26
N GLU A 122 -11.64 4.28 1.26
CA GLU A 122 -12.60 3.98 2.32
C GLU A 122 -11.89 3.54 3.62
N GLN A 123 -10.73 2.87 3.52
CA GLN A 123 -9.94 2.43 4.68
C GLN A 123 -9.15 3.57 5.34
N ARG A 124 -9.05 4.74 4.71
CA ARG A 124 -8.31 5.88 5.28
C ARG A 124 -8.88 6.31 6.64
N GLN A 125 -10.19 6.23 6.81
CA GLN A 125 -10.84 6.57 8.10
C GLN A 125 -10.44 5.60 9.20
N MET A 126 -10.32 4.30 8.90
CA MET A 126 -9.84 3.28 9.86
C MET A 126 -8.41 3.60 10.31
N MET A 127 -7.54 4.03 9.40
CA MET A 127 -6.17 4.43 9.75
C MET A 127 -6.11 5.62 10.70
N MET A 128 -7.16 6.46 10.80
CA MET A 128 -7.22 7.54 11.79
C MET A 128 -7.32 7.03 13.23
N GLY A 129 -7.69 5.77 13.44
CA GLY A 129 -7.71 5.14 14.77
C GLY A 129 -6.35 5.24 15.48
N GLN A 130 -5.24 5.35 14.74
CA GLN A 130 -3.91 5.57 15.35
C GLN A 130 -3.83 6.85 16.21
N TYR A 131 -4.68 7.86 15.96
CA TYR A 131 -4.72 9.09 16.74
C TYR A 131 -5.41 8.94 18.11
N LEU A 132 -5.99 7.77 18.40
CA LEU A 132 -6.43 7.40 19.74
C LEU A 132 -5.26 7.05 20.67
N LEU A 133 -4.04 6.89 20.12
CA LEU A 133 -2.83 6.78 20.92
C LEU A 133 -2.60 8.10 21.68
N PRO A 134 -2.36 8.05 23.00
CA PRO A 134 -2.15 9.24 23.81
C PRO A 134 -1.06 10.19 23.28
N GLU A 135 0.04 9.66 22.76
CA GLU A 135 1.10 10.47 22.13
C GLU A 135 0.63 11.27 20.91
N LYS A 136 -0.43 10.82 20.22
CA LYS A 136 -0.94 11.42 18.98
C LYS A 136 -2.18 12.30 19.20
N PHE A 137 -2.56 12.62 20.45
CA PHE A 137 -3.77 13.40 20.73
C PHE A 137 -3.78 14.80 20.11
N ASP A 138 -2.62 15.40 19.85
CA ASP A 138 -2.49 16.69 19.15
C ASP A 138 -3.07 16.65 17.73
N TYR A 139 -3.13 15.47 17.11
CA TYR A 139 -3.70 15.24 15.78
C TYR A 139 -5.18 14.82 15.83
N LEU A 140 -5.72 14.50 17.02
CA LEU A 140 -7.08 13.99 17.21
C LEU A 140 -8.11 15.12 17.29
N THR A 141 -8.43 15.69 16.13
CA THR A 141 -9.48 16.70 15.93
C THR A 141 -10.89 16.12 16.05
N ASP A 142 -11.91 16.95 16.25
CA ASP A 142 -13.31 16.49 16.31
C ASP A 142 -13.75 15.75 15.03
N LYS A 143 -13.28 16.22 13.85
CA LYS A 143 -13.52 15.53 12.58
C LYS A 143 -12.89 14.13 12.54
N CYS A 144 -11.71 13.97 13.14
CA CYS A 144 -11.08 12.66 13.26
C CYS A 144 -11.90 11.75 14.19
N ILE A 145 -12.37 12.28 15.32
CA ILE A 145 -13.20 11.54 16.29
C ILE A 145 -14.48 11.02 15.62
N ASP A 146 -15.16 11.86 14.84
CA ASP A 146 -16.38 11.48 14.13
C ASP A 146 -16.09 10.44 13.01
N ALA A 147 -15.01 10.63 12.25
CA ALA A 147 -14.62 9.68 11.20
C ALA A 147 -14.20 8.32 11.77
N ILE A 148 -13.50 8.29 12.91
CA ILE A 148 -13.16 7.06 13.63
C ILE A 148 -14.43 6.38 14.12
N LYS A 149 -15.37 7.14 14.71
CA LYS A 149 -16.66 6.60 15.16
C LYS A 149 -17.40 5.93 14.01
N GLU A 150 -17.49 6.58 12.85
CA GLU A 150 -18.15 6.02 11.67
C GLU A 150 -17.47 4.74 11.18
N ALA A 151 -16.14 4.74 11.10
CA ALA A 151 -15.36 3.60 10.61
C ALA A 151 -15.46 2.36 11.50
N TYR A 152 -15.51 2.55 12.82
CA TYR A 152 -15.55 1.46 13.82
C TYR A 152 -16.95 1.21 14.40
N ASN A 153 -17.98 1.93 13.95
CA ASN A 153 -19.36 1.80 14.43
C ASN A 153 -19.85 0.33 14.50
N PRO A 154 -19.60 -0.54 13.50
CA PRO A 154 -20.04 -1.94 13.53
C PRO A 154 -19.41 -2.77 14.66
N ASP A 155 -18.20 -2.40 15.10
CA ASP A 155 -17.38 -3.17 16.04
C ASP A 155 -17.33 -2.53 17.44
N SER A 156 -17.98 -1.38 17.61
CA SER A 156 -17.93 -0.54 18.80
C SER A 156 -19.00 -0.96 19.84
N PRO A 157 -18.61 -1.36 21.06
CA PRO A 157 -19.56 -1.81 22.09
C PRO A 157 -20.50 -0.73 22.61
N ASP A 158 -20.06 0.54 22.67
CA ASP A 158 -20.85 1.66 23.20
C ASP A 158 -20.71 2.91 22.31
N ASN A 159 -21.55 2.99 21.29
CA ASN A 159 -21.59 4.14 20.38
C ASN A 159 -22.31 5.37 20.96
N GLU A 160 -23.15 5.21 21.98
CA GLU A 160 -23.92 6.31 22.55
C GLU A 160 -23.01 7.23 23.40
N ASN A 161 -22.09 6.63 24.16
CA ASN A 161 -21.19 7.36 25.05
C ASN A 161 -19.78 7.61 24.47
N TRP A 162 -19.59 7.41 23.17
CA TRP A 162 -18.29 7.57 22.48
C TRP A 162 -17.57 8.87 22.83
N GLN A 163 -18.26 10.02 22.74
CA GLN A 163 -17.65 11.33 22.97
C GLN A 163 -17.19 11.49 24.44
N GLN A 164 -17.98 10.98 25.38
CA GLN A 164 -17.67 10.99 26.81
C GLN A 164 -16.50 10.06 27.12
N GLU A 165 -16.42 8.91 26.47
CA GLU A 165 -15.29 7.99 26.60
C GLU A 165 -14.00 8.61 26.07
N ILE A 166 -14.02 9.22 24.89
CA ILE A 166 -12.86 9.92 24.33
C ILE A 166 -12.39 11.05 25.24
N LEU A 167 -13.33 11.81 25.84
CA LEU A 167 -12.98 12.86 26.79
C LEU A 167 -12.32 12.30 28.05
N ARG A 168 -12.86 11.21 28.63
CA ARG A 168 -12.23 10.50 29.76
C ARG A 168 -10.84 9.99 29.38
N TRP A 169 -10.71 9.43 28.18
CA TRP A 169 -9.45 8.88 27.67
C TRP A 169 -8.39 9.97 27.52
N LYS A 170 -8.72 11.11 26.91
CA LYS A 170 -7.84 12.29 26.83
C LYS A 170 -7.41 12.76 28.23
N THR A 171 -8.37 12.93 29.13
CA THR A 171 -8.14 13.42 30.50
C THR A 171 -7.20 12.50 31.30
N LYS A 172 -7.26 11.18 31.07
CA LYS A 172 -6.41 10.19 31.76
C LYS A 172 -4.91 10.38 31.51
N PHE A 173 -4.53 11.03 30.41
CA PHE A 173 -3.14 11.22 30.00
C PHE A 173 -2.68 12.68 29.98
N THR A 174 -3.54 13.65 30.27
CA THR A 174 -3.21 15.09 30.24
C THR A 174 -2.06 15.46 31.20
N ASP A 175 -2.01 14.87 32.39
CA ASP A 175 -1.05 15.25 33.44
C ASP A 175 0.10 14.25 33.62
N LYS A 176 0.31 13.34 32.66
CA LYS A 176 1.37 12.32 32.74
C LYS A 176 2.65 12.77 32.06
N GLU A 177 3.77 12.69 32.77
CA GLU A 177 5.11 12.96 32.21
C GLU A 177 5.49 12.01 31.06
N SER A 178 4.97 10.77 31.09
CA SER A 178 5.15 9.78 30.02
C SER A 178 3.81 9.21 29.59
N VAL A 179 3.53 9.27 28.29
CA VAL A 179 2.32 8.72 27.68
C VAL A 179 2.64 7.52 26.80
N PRO A 180 1.72 6.55 26.66
CA PRO A 180 1.89 5.42 25.75
C PRO A 180 2.11 5.86 24.30
N ASN A 181 3.15 5.30 23.66
CA ASN A 181 3.48 5.53 22.25
C ASN A 181 3.11 4.36 21.33
N SER A 182 2.60 3.26 21.89
CA SER A 182 2.17 2.08 21.14
C SER A 182 0.82 1.58 21.65
N LEU A 183 0.10 0.86 20.77
CA LEU A 183 -1.19 0.26 21.12
C LEU A 183 -1.05 -0.70 22.30
N GLN A 184 0.01 -1.52 22.31
CA GLN A 184 0.27 -2.46 23.40
C GLN A 184 0.40 -1.75 24.76
N GLN A 185 1.12 -0.62 24.82
CA GLN A 185 1.24 0.16 26.05
C GLN A 185 -0.07 0.84 26.43
N ALA A 186 -0.81 1.37 25.44
CA ALA A 186 -2.07 2.06 25.67
C ALA A 186 -3.15 1.12 26.23
N LEU A 187 -3.25 -0.10 25.68
CA LEU A 187 -4.26 -1.11 26.06
C LEU A 187 -4.17 -1.53 27.53
N VAL A 188 -2.98 -1.51 28.15
CA VAL A 188 -2.80 -1.79 29.59
C VAL A 188 -3.62 -0.83 30.46
N TYR A 189 -3.90 0.37 29.97
CA TYR A 189 -4.67 1.39 30.69
C TYR A 189 -6.17 1.36 30.35
N ALA A 190 -6.62 0.59 29.37
CA ALA A 190 -8.01 0.50 28.97
C ALA A 190 -8.74 -0.52 29.86
N HIS A 191 -9.39 -0.04 30.92
CA HIS A 191 -10.27 -0.87 31.74
C HIS A 191 -11.64 -1.01 31.07
N GLN A 192 -12.15 -2.24 30.94
CA GLN A 192 -13.35 -2.57 30.16
C GLN A 192 -14.58 -1.73 30.53
N ASP A 193 -14.83 -1.53 31.83
CA ASP A 193 -16.00 -0.76 32.28
C ASP A 193 -15.94 0.75 31.95
N PHE A 194 -14.74 1.30 31.77
CA PHE A 194 -14.54 2.74 31.58
C PHE A 194 -14.22 3.12 30.14
N TYR A 195 -13.58 2.20 29.41
CA TYR A 195 -13.08 2.35 28.05
C TYR A 195 -13.43 1.15 27.16
N PRO A 196 -14.71 0.76 27.08
CA PRO A 196 -15.13 -0.42 26.33
C PRO A 196 -14.78 -0.34 24.84
N ASN A 197 -14.78 0.86 24.24
CA ASN A 197 -14.47 1.05 22.83
C ASN A 197 -12.96 1.02 22.53
N GLN A 198 -12.10 1.15 23.54
CA GLN A 198 -10.64 0.96 23.39
C GLN A 198 -10.23 -0.53 23.40
N LEU A 199 -11.14 -1.42 23.80
CA LEU A 199 -10.94 -2.88 23.90
C LEU A 199 -11.87 -3.58 22.90
N VAL A 200 -11.69 -3.33 21.60
CA VAL A 200 -12.46 -4.06 20.58
C VAL A 200 -12.07 -5.55 20.66
N ASN A 201 -13.02 -6.40 21.08
CA ASN A 201 -12.79 -7.78 21.51
C ASN A 201 -12.44 -8.78 20.39
N ASP A 202 -12.48 -8.37 19.12
CA ASP A 202 -12.20 -9.26 17.99
C ASP A 202 -11.07 -8.72 17.13
N LEU A 203 -9.84 -8.69 17.66
CA LEU A 203 -8.63 -8.66 16.85
C LEU A 203 -8.42 -10.03 16.16
N THR A 204 -9.40 -10.46 15.36
CA THR A 204 -9.21 -11.50 14.35
C THR A 204 -8.74 -10.87 13.04
N PHE A 205 -7.76 -9.95 13.12
CA PHE A 205 -7.01 -9.55 11.94
C PHE A 205 -5.97 -10.63 11.68
N ALA A 206 -6.38 -11.66 10.93
CA ALA A 206 -5.45 -12.52 10.23
C ALA A 206 -4.69 -11.64 9.21
N PHE A 207 -3.41 -11.39 9.49
CA PHE A 207 -2.45 -10.95 8.50
C PHE A 207 -2.25 -12.00 7.40
#